data_AF-A0A4U3LVA8-F1
#
_entry.id   AF-A0A4U3LVA8-F1
#
_cell.length_a   1.000
_cell.length_b   1.000
_cell.length_c   1.000
_cell.angle_alpha   90.00
_cell.angle_beta   90.00
_cell.angle_gamma   90.00
#
_symmetry.space_group_name_H-M   'P 1'
#
loop_
_entity.id
_entity.type
_entity.pdbx_description
1 polymer ?
#
loop_
_entity_poly.entity_id
_entity_poly.type
_entity_poly.pdbx_seq_one_letter_code
_entity_poly.pdbx_strand_id
1 'polypeptide(L)'
;MNLLGRDGEDVVAIDWEQFGLGPAGFDLGYLALAVDTPLDALVAAHGGDVRPGAVLVAAYTGVSRAAWALARPGAGGQVGRLGRLAGVVDEAVSQAVWKDL
;
A
#
# COMPACT_ATOMS: atom_id res chain seq x y z
N MET A 1 7.92 1.79 -8.93
CA MET A 1 6.51 1.75 -9.35
C MET A 1 6.51 1.00 -10.66
N ASN A 2 5.63 0.01 -10.82
CA ASN A 2 5.66 -0.89 -11.98
C ASN A 2 4.68 -0.45 -13.08
N LEU A 3 4.19 0.80 -12.99
CA LEU A 3 3.33 1.46 -13.96
C LEU A 3 4.18 2.54 -14.62
N LEU A 4 4.70 2.29 -15.82
CA LEU A 4 5.72 3.15 -16.44
C LEU A 4 5.16 4.17 -17.43
N GLY A 5 3.91 4.01 -17.87
CA GLY A 5 3.32 4.87 -18.88
C GLY A 5 1.92 4.42 -19.28
N ARG A 6 1.49 4.91 -20.44
CA ARG A 6 0.18 4.59 -21.03
C ARG A 6 0.29 4.30 -22.52
N ASP A 7 -0.58 3.45 -23.02
CA ASP A 7 -0.87 3.27 -24.44
C ASP A 7 -2.35 3.65 -24.67
N GLY A 8 -2.58 4.81 -25.30
CA GLY A 8 -3.91 5.42 -25.34
C GLY A 8 -4.44 5.72 -23.92
N GLU A 9 -5.54 5.05 -23.57
CA GLU A 9 -6.22 5.14 -22.27
C GLU A 9 -5.79 4.02 -21.30
N ASP A 10 -4.98 3.06 -21.75
CA ASP A 10 -4.55 1.93 -20.95
C ASP A 10 -3.23 2.21 -20.23
N VAL A 11 -3.09 1.76 -18.99
CA VAL A 11 -1.84 1.85 -18.23
C VAL A 11 -0.96 0.63 -18.51
N VAL A 12 0.32 0.86 -18.82
CA VAL A 12 1.29 -0.22 -19.06
C VAL A 12 1.93 -0.65 -17.75
N ALA A 13 1.67 -1.91 -17.35
CA ALA A 13 2.25 -2.55 -16.18
C ALA A 13 3.36 -3.55 -16.55
N ILE A 14 4.44 -3.56 -15.78
CA ILE A 14 5.61 -4.44 -15.95
C ILE A 14 5.91 -5.22 -14.66
N ASP A 15 6.98 -6.02 -14.67
CA ASP A 15 7.50 -6.75 -13.50
C ASP A 15 6.43 -7.65 -12.84
N TRP A 16 5.87 -8.56 -13.64
CA TRP A 16 4.79 -9.49 -13.27
C TRP A 16 5.23 -10.66 -12.38
N GLU A 17 6.40 -10.59 -11.75
CA GLU A 17 6.94 -11.67 -10.91
C GLU A 17 6.07 -11.98 -9.68
N GLN A 18 5.30 -10.98 -9.22
CA GLN A 18 4.34 -11.11 -8.12
C GLN A 18 2.89 -11.33 -8.58
N PHE A 19 2.68 -11.60 -9.87
CA PHE A 19 1.34 -11.90 -10.39
C PHE A 19 0.81 -13.19 -9.77
N GLY A 20 -0.38 -13.12 -9.16
CA GLY A 20 -0.99 -14.27 -8.54
C GLY A 20 -2.21 -13.90 -7.71
N LEU A 21 -2.63 -14.87 -6.89
CA LEU A 21 -3.74 -14.70 -5.96
C LEU A 21 -3.27 -14.00 -4.68
N GLY A 22 -4.02 -13.00 -4.25
CA GLY A 22 -3.77 -12.26 -3.01
C GLY A 22 -5.06 -11.66 -2.45
N PRO A 23 -4.99 -10.95 -1.31
CA PRO A 23 -6.13 -10.26 -0.73
C PRO A 23 -6.71 -9.24 -1.72
N ALA A 24 -8.04 -9.14 -1.78
CA ALA A 24 -8.70 -8.09 -2.53
C ALA A 24 -8.24 -6.72 -2.00
N GLY A 25 -7.71 -5.87 -2.88
CA GLY A 25 -7.11 -4.58 -2.52
C GLY A 25 -5.58 -4.57 -2.36
N PHE A 26 -4.90 -5.72 -2.54
CA PHE A 26 -3.45 -5.80 -2.49
C PHE A 26 -2.76 -4.72 -3.35
N ASP A 27 -3.15 -4.61 -4.63
CA ASP A 27 -2.56 -3.63 -5.55
C ASP A 27 -2.81 -2.19 -5.13
N LEU A 28 -3.97 -1.88 -4.53
CA LEU A 28 -4.26 -0.53 -4.03
C LEU A 28 -3.39 -0.18 -2.83
N GLY A 29 -3.19 -1.14 -1.91
CA GLY A 29 -2.32 -0.96 -0.76
C GLY A 29 -0.87 -0.72 -1.19
N TYR A 30 -0.41 -1.44 -2.22
CA TYR A 30 0.92 -1.25 -2.78
C TYR A 30 1.04 0.07 -3.57
N LEU A 31 0.02 0.42 -4.36
CA LEU A 31 -0.05 1.68 -5.13
C LEU A 31 -0.01 2.90 -4.22
N ALA A 32 -0.70 2.86 -3.07
CA ALA A 32 -0.72 3.94 -2.08
C ALA A 32 0.68 4.30 -1.53
N LEU A 33 1.68 3.41 -1.65
CA LEU A 33 3.07 3.69 -1.29
C LEU A 33 3.85 4.44 -2.36
N ALA A 34 3.32 4.47 -3.59
CA ALA A 34 3.98 5.01 -4.78
C ALA A 34 3.36 6.31 -5.29
N VAL A 35 2.15 6.67 -4.84
CA VAL A 35 1.43 7.89 -5.22
C VAL A 35 1.06 8.73 -3.99
N ASP A 36 0.77 10.01 -4.20
CA ASP A 36 0.30 10.91 -3.12
C ASP A 36 -1.23 10.90 -2.96
N THR A 37 -1.95 10.10 -3.77
CA THR A 37 -3.39 9.91 -3.63
C THR A 37 -3.71 9.14 -2.34
N PRO A 38 -4.62 9.66 -1.48
CA PRO A 38 -5.02 8.96 -0.26
C PRO A 38 -5.64 7.59 -0.55
N LEU A 39 -5.40 6.62 0.34
CA LEU A 39 -5.93 5.27 0.20
C LEU A 39 -7.46 5.24 0.07
N ASP A 40 -8.18 6.10 0.79
CA ASP A 40 -9.64 6.22 0.71
C ASP A 40 -10.12 6.58 -0.71
N ALA A 41 -9.39 7.47 -1.40
CA ALA A 41 -9.72 7.84 -2.77
C ALA A 41 -9.46 6.70 -3.75
N LEU A 42 -8.38 5.93 -3.54
CA LEU A 42 -8.07 4.74 -4.36
C LEU A 42 -9.13 3.63 -4.17
N VAL A 43 -9.54 3.38 -2.92
CA VAL A 43 -10.60 2.41 -2.59
C VAL A 43 -11.94 2.85 -3.19
N ALA A 44 -12.30 4.13 -3.07
CA ALA A 44 -13.52 4.68 -3.65
C ALA A 44 -13.55 4.55 -5.18
N ALA A 45 -12.41 4.81 -5.85
CA ALA A 45 -12.29 4.68 -7.30
C ALA A 45 -12.40 3.23 -7.79
N HIS A 46 -11.95 2.25 -6.99
CA HIS A 46 -12.13 0.83 -7.29
C HIS A 46 -13.61 0.39 -7.13
N GLY A 47 -14.34 0.97 -6.18
CA GLY A 47 -15.78 0.72 -5.99
C GLY A 47 -16.15 -0.67 -5.44
N GLY A 48 -15.17 -1.45 -4.97
CA GLY A 48 -15.38 -2.79 -4.41
C GLY A 48 -15.06 -2.87 -2.91
N ASP A 49 -15.41 -3.99 -2.28
CA ASP A 49 -15.01 -4.30 -0.91
C ASP A 49 -13.56 -4.78 -0.87
N VAL A 50 -12.63 -3.83 -0.92
CA VAL A 50 -11.18 -4.06 -1.03
C VAL A 50 -10.38 -3.39 0.08
N ARG A 51 -11.04 -2.64 0.97
CA ARG A 51 -10.39 -1.84 2.01
C ARG A 51 -9.56 -2.67 2.98
N PRO A 52 -10.05 -3.81 3.51
CA PRO A 52 -9.26 -4.60 4.47
C PRO A 52 -7.92 -5.07 3.89
N GLY A 53 -7.92 -5.60 2.67
CA GLY A 53 -6.68 -6.05 2.02
C GLY A 53 -5.76 -4.88 1.68
N ALA A 54 -6.31 -3.76 1.21
CA ALA A 54 -5.51 -2.59 0.87
C ALA A 54 -4.83 -1.97 2.10
N VAL A 55 -5.56 -1.85 3.22
CA VAL A 55 -5.04 -1.34 4.50
C VAL A 55 -3.94 -2.26 5.04
N LEU A 56 -4.18 -3.57 5.09
CA LEU A 56 -3.21 -4.54 5.57
C LEU A 56 -1.91 -4.49 4.76
N VAL A 57 -2.01 -4.49 3.42
CA VAL A 57 -0.85 -4.51 2.52
C VAL A 57 -0.07 -3.20 2.60
N ALA A 58 -0.74 -2.05 2.64
CA ALA A 58 -0.10 -0.75 2.79
C ALA A 58 0.65 -0.64 4.13
N ALA A 59 -0.01 -1.02 5.24
CA ALA A 59 0.59 -0.98 6.57
C ALA A 59 1.81 -1.90 6.68
N TYR A 60 1.64 -3.19 6.35
CA TYR A 60 2.71 -4.18 6.45
C TYR A 60 3.92 -3.81 5.59
N THR A 61 3.67 -3.44 4.32
CA THR A 61 4.75 -3.11 3.38
C THR A 61 5.43 -1.80 3.75
N GLY A 62 4.67 -0.77 4.15
CA GLY A 62 5.21 0.51 4.59
C GLY A 62 6.12 0.38 5.79
N VAL A 63 5.65 -0.31 6.84
CA VAL A 63 6.43 -0.59 8.06
C VAL A 63 7.68 -1.41 7.72
N SER A 64 7.55 -2.46 6.92
CA SER A 64 8.68 -3.32 6.52
C SER A 64 9.76 -2.53 5.77
N ARG A 65 9.37 -1.65 4.85
CA ARG A 65 10.30 -0.79 4.09
C ARG A 65 11.00 0.23 4.98
N ALA A 66 10.29 0.81 5.93
CA ALA A 66 10.89 1.75 6.86
C ALA A 66 11.85 1.07 7.83
N ALA A 67 11.48 -0.10 8.38
CA ALA A 67 12.36 -0.92 9.21
C ALA A 67 13.66 -1.28 8.47
N TRP A 68 13.55 -1.70 7.20
CA TRP A 68 14.71 -1.96 6.34
C TRP A 68 15.55 -0.70 6.07
N ALA A 69 14.91 0.46 5.91
CA ALA A 69 15.60 1.72 5.63
C ALA A 69 16.35 2.26 6.84
N LEU A 70 15.86 2.04 8.07
CA LEU A 70 16.52 2.51 9.31
C LEU A 70 17.95 2.01 9.45
N ALA A 71 18.28 0.85 8.88
CA ALA A 71 19.63 0.29 8.90
C ALA A 71 20.58 0.92 7.84
N ARG A 72 20.14 1.95 7.09
CA ARG A 72 20.83 2.45 5.90
C ARG A 72 21.06 3.97 5.94
N PRO A 73 22.16 4.47 5.33
CA PRO A 73 22.32 5.90 5.09
C PRO A 73 21.17 6.48 4.26
N GLY A 74 20.70 7.69 4.60
CA GLY A 74 19.64 8.37 3.83
C GLY A 74 18.21 7.89 4.11
N ALA A 75 17.97 7.21 5.22
CA ALA A 75 16.66 6.65 5.61
C ALA A 75 15.52 7.69 5.73
N GLY A 76 15.83 8.97 5.91
CA GLY A 76 14.87 10.02 6.26
C GLY A 76 13.65 10.10 5.35
N GLY A 77 13.81 9.89 4.04
CA GLY A 77 12.69 9.90 3.09
C GLY A 77 11.72 8.73 3.26
N GLN A 78 12.22 7.54 3.61
CA GLN A 78 11.38 6.36 3.86
C GLN A 78 10.73 6.41 5.24
N VAL A 79 11.47 6.88 6.25
CA VAL A 79 10.92 7.09 7.59
C VAL A 79 9.85 8.18 7.59
N GLY A 80 10.07 9.29 6.87
CA GLY A 80 9.07 10.35 6.71
C GLY A 80 7.79 9.87 6.01
N ARG A 81 7.89 8.87 5.13
CA ARG A 81 6.71 8.23 4.51
C ARG A 81 5.85 7.46 5.51
N LEU A 82 6.41 6.91 6.59
CA LEU A 82 5.60 6.29 7.65
C LEU A 82 4.63 7.27 8.30
N GLY A 83 5.04 8.54 8.47
CA GLY A 83 4.15 9.56 9.03
C GLY A 83 2.85 9.71 8.25
N ARG A 84 2.90 9.55 6.91
CA ARG A 84 1.70 9.58 6.05
C ARG A 84 0.85 8.32 6.14
N LEU A 85 1.46 7.19 6.52
CA LEU A 85 0.78 5.90 6.65
C LEU A 85 0.30 5.64 8.08
N ALA A 86 0.57 6.52 9.05
CA ALA A 86 0.25 6.30 10.46
C ALA A 86 -1.22 5.91 10.67
N GLY A 87 -2.16 6.66 10.08
CA GLY A 87 -3.59 6.31 10.17
C GLY A 87 -3.95 4.97 9.52
N VAL A 88 -3.25 4.57 8.45
CA VAL A 88 -3.44 3.26 7.81
C VAL A 88 -2.90 2.14 8.71
N VAL A 89 -1.78 2.39 9.39
CA VAL A 89 -1.21 1.44 10.36
C VAL A 89 -2.13 1.30 11.57
N ASP A 90 -2.62 2.40 12.13
CA ASP A 90 -3.56 2.40 13.25
C ASP A 90 -4.83 1.62 12.91
N GLU A 91 -5.35 1.84 11.69
CA GLU A 91 -6.49 1.09 11.21
C GLU A 91 -6.21 -0.41 11.11
N ALA A 92 -5.10 -0.80 10.47
CA ALA A 92 -4.71 -2.20 10.34
C ALA A 92 -4.61 -2.89 11.72
N VAL A 93 -4.05 -2.19 12.72
CA VAL A 93 -3.96 -2.68 14.10
C VAL A 93 -5.35 -2.84 14.72
N SER A 94 -6.25 -1.87 14.53
CA SER A 94 -7.62 -1.95 15.08
C SER A 94 -8.42 -3.15 14.53
N GLN A 95 -8.16 -3.55 13.29
CA GLN A 95 -8.78 -4.74 12.68
C GLN A 95 -8.26 -6.05 13.28
N ALA A 96 -7.05 -6.07 13.86
CA ALA A 96 -6.51 -7.24 14.54
C ALA A 96 -7.19 -7.49 15.90
N VAL A 97 -7.62 -6.43 16.59
CA VAL A 97 -8.26 -6.50 17.91
C VAL A 97 -9.66 -7.16 17.87
N TRP A 98 -10.28 -7.25 16.70
CA TRP A 98 -11.63 -7.80 16.52
C TRP A 98 -11.71 -9.33 16.40
N LYS A 99 -10.58 -10.05 16.31
CA LYS A 99 -10.59 -11.52 16.16
C LYS A 99 -10.51 -12.30 17.48
N ASP A 100 -10.38 -11.61 18.62
CA ASP A 100 -10.22 -12.21 19.95
C ASP A 100 -11.45 -12.02 20.88
N LEU A 101 -12.62 -11.68 20.33
CA LEU A 101 -13.94 -11.65 21.01
C LEU A 101 -14.96 -12.53 20.29
#